data_AF-L8JQW8-F1
#
_entry.id   AF-L8JQW8-F1
#
_cell.length_a   1.000
_cell.length_b   1.000
_cell.length_c   1.000
_cell.angle_alpha   90.00
_cell.angle_beta   90.00
_cell.angle_gamma   90.00
#
_symmetry.space_group_name_H-M   'P 1'
#
loop_
_entity.id
_entity.type
_entity.pdbx_description
1 polymer ?
#
loop_
_entity_poly.entity_id
_entity_poly.type
_entity_poly.pdbx_seq_one_letter_code
_entity_poly.pdbx_strand_id
1 'polypeptide(L)'
;MIRHLKIKNFKSLKEVDLNCKKINLFLGEPNVGKSNLLEALSLLNRRENLREFIRFDNLINLFYDFDLAKEIEISADDQKIIGKVENQQLKLEYLNKNGASPFSSSFFLNGKLQNSSHNDNELQLKAIRYYKYKEDIAFVNRDYTYLSQPFGENLDSILQTNKEVRNLVSSLIKSVGFKLVVKPAENQIEIYKESDEITYSLPYSTISDTLKRIIFYTAAIETNKDAVLLLEEPEAHTFPFYTKDLAEKIVIDETNQFFIVTHNPYLLETIVEKVPTANLQVNICWLKDYETKVYPLEKESEITEIIDMSSSIFFNFDSFIER
;
A
#
# COMPACT_ATOMS: atom_id res chain seq x y z
N MET A 1 -0.87 15.34 -2.84
CA MET A 1 -1.69 14.29 -3.49
C MET A 1 -1.28 14.12 -4.95
N ILE A 2 -1.42 12.92 -5.51
CA ILE A 2 -1.37 12.59 -6.94
C ILE A 2 -2.74 12.90 -7.54
N ARG A 3 -2.79 13.64 -8.66
CA ARG A 3 -4.04 13.96 -9.37
C ARG A 3 -4.23 13.09 -10.60
N HIS A 4 -3.14 12.70 -11.25
CA HIS A 4 -3.15 11.94 -12.48
C HIS A 4 -2.08 10.85 -12.43
N LEU A 5 -2.45 9.62 -12.74
CA LEU A 5 -1.58 8.45 -12.79
C LEU A 5 -1.63 7.83 -14.18
N LYS A 6 -0.46 7.64 -14.78
CA LYS A 6 -0.30 6.90 -16.03
C LYS A 6 0.76 5.82 -15.88
N ILE A 7 0.47 4.60 -16.30
CA ILE A 7 1.39 3.46 -16.27
C ILE A 7 1.39 2.81 -17.65
N LYS A 8 2.56 2.50 -18.19
CA LYS A 8 2.73 1.74 -19.43
C LYS A 8 3.75 0.63 -19.28
N ASN A 9 3.48 -0.48 -19.95
CA ASN A 9 4.35 -1.64 -20.11
C ASN A 9 4.87 -2.27 -18.81
N PHE A 10 4.12 -2.19 -17.71
CA PHE A 10 4.52 -2.74 -16.41
C PHE A 10 3.71 -3.99 -16.06
N LYS A 11 4.34 -5.17 -16.05
CA LYS A 11 3.69 -6.46 -15.77
C LYS A 11 2.43 -6.64 -16.63
N SER A 12 1.26 -6.89 -16.05
CA SER A 12 -0.01 -6.99 -16.78
C SER A 12 -0.59 -5.64 -17.24
N LEU A 13 0.02 -4.52 -16.87
CA LEU A 13 -0.44 -3.16 -17.20
C LEU A 13 0.18 -2.71 -18.51
N LYS A 14 -0.55 -2.86 -19.62
CA LYS A 14 -0.15 -2.34 -20.93
C LYS A 14 -0.21 -0.81 -20.96
N GLU A 15 -1.39 -0.26 -20.66
CA GLU A 15 -1.62 1.16 -20.49
C GLU A 15 -2.75 1.38 -19.49
N VAL A 16 -2.48 2.16 -18.45
CA VAL A 16 -3.44 2.63 -17.45
C VAL A 16 -3.33 4.14 -17.39
N ASP A 17 -4.46 4.83 -17.42
CA ASP A 17 -4.55 6.28 -17.40
C ASP A 17 -5.76 6.70 -16.55
N LEU A 18 -5.51 7.29 -15.38
CA LEU A 18 -6.53 7.48 -14.34
C LEU A 18 -6.36 8.82 -13.63
N ASN A 19 -7.49 9.47 -13.36
CA ASN A 19 -7.56 10.56 -12.39
C ASN A 19 -7.63 9.98 -10.97
N CYS A 20 -6.92 10.60 -10.03
CA CYS A 20 -6.82 10.17 -8.65
C CYS A 20 -7.45 11.19 -7.69
N LYS A 21 -8.13 10.67 -6.67
CA LYS A 21 -8.75 11.45 -5.60
C LYS A 21 -8.07 11.16 -4.26
N LYS A 22 -8.62 11.65 -3.16
CA LYS A 22 -8.06 11.43 -1.81
C LYS A 22 -8.03 9.95 -1.45
N ILE A 23 -9.09 9.20 -1.75
CA ILE A 23 -9.17 7.76 -1.56
C ILE A 23 -9.44 7.11 -2.90
N ASN A 24 -8.56 6.18 -3.30
CA ASN A 24 -8.63 5.44 -4.56
C ASN A 24 -8.74 3.96 -4.23
N LEU A 25 -9.90 3.37 -4.52
CA LEU A 25 -10.17 1.95 -4.32
C LEU A 25 -9.99 1.20 -5.64
N PHE A 26 -9.31 0.06 -5.60
CA PHE A 26 -9.17 -0.87 -6.73
C PHE A 26 -9.83 -2.19 -6.36
N LEU A 27 -10.93 -2.49 -7.07
CA LEU A 27 -11.79 -3.65 -6.86
C LEU A 27 -11.68 -4.61 -8.04
N GLY A 28 -11.99 -5.87 -7.82
CA GLY A 28 -11.98 -6.90 -8.87
C GLY A 28 -11.54 -8.26 -8.33
N GLU A 29 -11.62 -9.28 -9.17
CA GLU A 29 -11.25 -10.64 -8.79
C GLU A 29 -9.77 -10.79 -8.42
N PRO A 30 -9.38 -11.84 -7.66
CA PRO A 30 -7.98 -12.20 -7.49
C PRO A 30 -7.26 -12.34 -8.84
N ASN A 31 -5.95 -12.06 -8.86
CA ASN A 31 -5.08 -12.25 -10.03
C ASN A 31 -5.37 -11.35 -11.27
N VAL A 32 -6.26 -10.35 -11.18
CA VAL A 32 -6.50 -9.42 -12.30
C VAL A 32 -5.46 -8.29 -12.42
N GLY A 33 -4.44 -8.28 -11.55
CA GLY A 33 -3.34 -7.30 -11.59
C GLY A 33 -3.52 -6.04 -10.72
N LYS A 34 -4.50 -5.99 -9.81
CA LYS A 34 -4.72 -4.86 -8.88
C LYS A 34 -3.46 -4.49 -8.11
N SER A 35 -2.77 -5.47 -7.55
CA SER A 35 -1.52 -5.25 -6.82
C SER A 35 -0.39 -4.71 -7.71
N ASN A 36 -0.40 -5.01 -9.02
CA ASN A 36 0.60 -4.45 -9.94
C ASN A 36 0.48 -2.92 -10.04
N LEU A 37 -0.70 -2.35 -9.81
CA LEU A 37 -0.90 -0.89 -9.75
C LEU A 37 -0.16 -0.28 -8.56
N LEU A 38 -0.28 -0.89 -7.37
CA LEU A 38 0.44 -0.43 -6.18
C LEU A 38 1.95 -0.63 -6.31
N GLU A 39 2.38 -1.76 -6.87
CA GLU A 39 3.79 -2.04 -7.12
C GLU A 39 4.41 -1.05 -8.12
N ALA A 40 3.68 -0.67 -9.19
CA ALA A 40 4.10 0.38 -10.11
C ALA A 40 4.24 1.72 -9.40
N LEU A 41 3.22 2.16 -8.64
CA LEU A 41 3.28 3.39 -7.85
C LEU A 41 4.45 3.37 -6.84
N SER A 42 4.78 2.21 -6.29
CA SER A 42 5.90 2.08 -5.35
C SER A 42 7.25 2.45 -5.97
N LEU A 43 7.41 2.34 -7.30
CA LEU A 43 8.64 2.69 -8.01
C LEU A 43 8.92 4.19 -8.03
N LEU A 44 7.89 5.03 -7.87
CA LEU A 44 8.00 6.49 -7.88
C LEU A 44 8.93 7.06 -6.80
N ASN A 45 9.24 6.26 -5.78
CA ASN A 45 10.26 6.58 -4.78
C ASN A 45 11.46 5.64 -4.90
N ARG A 46 12.63 6.14 -4.50
CA ARG A 46 13.86 5.35 -4.44
C ARG A 46 13.69 4.15 -3.52
N ARG A 47 14.15 2.98 -3.98
CA ARG A 47 14.16 1.71 -3.22
C ARG A 47 15.58 1.16 -3.15
N GLU A 48 15.93 0.60 -2.00
CA GLU A 48 17.21 -0.10 -1.83
C GLU A 48 17.11 -1.57 -2.26
N ASN A 49 15.95 -2.18 -2.00
CA ASN A 49 15.66 -3.57 -2.36
C ASN A 49 14.32 -3.64 -3.08
N LEU A 50 14.35 -3.82 -4.40
CA LEU A 50 13.15 -3.83 -5.24
C LEU A 50 12.21 -4.99 -4.89
N ARG A 51 12.76 -6.14 -4.44
CA ARG A 51 11.98 -7.34 -4.14
C ARG A 51 11.10 -7.22 -2.89
N GLU A 52 11.36 -6.25 -2.02
CA GLU A 52 10.49 -5.97 -0.87
C GLU A 52 9.20 -5.25 -1.30
N PHE A 53 9.25 -4.55 -2.44
CA PHE A 53 8.15 -3.74 -2.95
C PHE A 53 7.46 -4.37 -4.16
N ILE A 54 8.16 -5.20 -4.94
CA ILE A 54 7.68 -5.72 -6.22
C ILE A 54 7.97 -7.22 -6.32
N ARG A 55 6.94 -7.99 -6.64
CA ARG A 55 7.09 -9.45 -6.86
C ARG A 55 7.66 -9.75 -8.24
N PHE A 56 8.82 -10.39 -8.33
CA PHE A 56 9.38 -10.89 -9.58
C PHE A 56 10.49 -11.91 -9.33
N ASP A 57 10.63 -12.89 -10.22
CA ASP A 57 11.75 -13.83 -10.20
C ASP A 57 12.87 -13.37 -11.13
N ASN A 58 12.50 -12.87 -12.30
CA ASN A 58 13.38 -12.35 -13.33
C ASN A 58 12.96 -10.92 -13.72
N LEU A 59 13.91 -10.05 -14.09
CA LEU A 59 13.63 -8.68 -14.53
C LEU A 59 12.64 -8.62 -15.71
N ILE A 60 12.67 -9.63 -16.60
CA ILE A 60 11.73 -9.70 -17.72
C ILE A 60 10.26 -9.77 -17.25
N ASN A 61 9.99 -10.26 -16.05
CA ASN A 61 8.63 -10.32 -15.48
C ASN A 61 8.06 -8.92 -15.16
N LEU A 62 8.91 -7.88 -15.11
CA LEU A 62 8.48 -6.50 -14.87
C LEU A 62 7.90 -5.84 -16.13
N PHE A 63 8.19 -6.39 -17.31
CA PHE A 63 7.80 -5.81 -18.60
C PHE A 63 6.53 -6.49 -19.12
N TYR A 64 5.64 -5.68 -19.68
CA TYR A 64 4.43 -6.19 -20.32
C TYR A 64 4.77 -7.12 -21.48
N ASP A 65 4.10 -8.28 -21.53
CA ASP A 65 4.35 -9.38 -22.46
C ASP A 65 5.82 -9.82 -22.52
N PHE A 66 6.58 -9.62 -21.44
CA PHE A 66 8.01 -9.95 -21.38
C PHE A 66 8.85 -9.21 -22.44
N ASP A 67 8.35 -8.09 -22.98
CA ASP A 67 8.95 -7.36 -24.08
C ASP A 67 9.97 -6.33 -23.58
N LEU A 68 11.24 -6.74 -23.53
CA LEU A 68 12.36 -5.88 -23.13
C LEU A 68 12.68 -4.76 -24.13
N ALA A 69 12.10 -4.78 -25.34
CA ALA A 69 12.28 -3.70 -26.31
C ALA A 69 11.41 -2.47 -25.96
N LYS A 70 10.40 -2.65 -25.12
CA LYS A 70 9.56 -1.57 -24.60
C LYS A 70 10.08 -1.08 -23.25
N GLU A 71 9.98 0.22 -23.03
CA GLU A 71 10.30 0.83 -21.75
C GLU A 71 9.07 0.79 -20.83
N ILE A 72 9.32 0.56 -19.54
CA ILE A 72 8.33 0.80 -18.48
C ILE A 72 8.22 2.32 -18.32
N GLU A 73 7.00 2.86 -18.37
CA GLU A 73 6.77 4.28 -18.08
C GLU A 73 5.75 4.41 -16.96
N ILE A 74 6.09 5.14 -15.89
CA ILE A 74 5.19 5.41 -14.78
C ILE A 74 5.24 6.90 -14.50
N SER A 75 4.10 7.58 -14.60
CA SER A 75 4.02 9.01 -14.28
C SER A 75 2.91 9.32 -13.30
N ALA A 76 3.23 10.12 -12.29
CA ALA A 76 2.28 10.67 -11.32
C ALA A 76 2.42 12.19 -11.29
N ASP A 77 1.46 12.89 -11.89
CA ASP A 77 1.53 14.31 -12.20
C ASP A 77 2.83 14.70 -12.91
N ASP A 78 3.76 15.28 -12.15
CA ASP A 78 4.99 15.89 -12.60
C ASP A 78 6.21 14.97 -12.49
N GLN A 79 6.03 13.81 -11.86
CA GLN A 79 7.06 12.80 -11.69
C GLN A 79 6.89 11.75 -12.76
N LYS A 80 7.97 11.42 -13.47
CA LYS A 80 7.98 10.32 -14.44
C LYS A 80 9.16 9.41 -14.18
N ILE A 81 8.96 8.12 -14.32
CA ILE A 81 10.00 7.09 -14.30
C ILE A 81 9.99 6.37 -15.63
N ILE A 82 11.19 6.15 -16.15
CA ILE A 82 11.44 5.28 -17.29
C ILE A 82 12.30 4.11 -16.82
N GLY A 83 11.82 2.90 -17.03
CA GLY A 83 12.51 1.66 -16.69
C GLY A 83 12.92 0.88 -17.93
N LYS A 84 14.19 0.51 -18.03
CA LYS A 84 14.73 -0.29 -19.14
C LYS A 84 15.78 -1.28 -18.66
N VAL A 85 15.99 -2.34 -19.44
CA VAL A 85 17.06 -3.31 -19.17
C VAL A 85 18.31 -2.93 -19.97
N GLU A 86 19.39 -2.62 -19.26
CA GLU A 86 20.71 -2.35 -19.85
C GLU A 86 21.73 -3.23 -19.12
N ASN A 87 22.63 -3.91 -19.85
CA ASN A 87 23.70 -4.72 -19.26
C ASN A 87 23.23 -5.74 -18.19
N GLN A 88 22.09 -6.42 -18.42
CA GLN A 88 21.46 -7.36 -17.48
C GLN A 88 20.99 -6.73 -16.15
N GLN A 89 20.76 -5.43 -16.15
CA GLN A 89 20.30 -4.67 -14.99
C GLN A 89 19.04 -3.89 -15.33
N LEU A 90 18.18 -3.71 -14.34
CA LEU A 90 17.07 -2.77 -14.47
C LEU A 90 17.59 -1.38 -14.12
N LYS A 91 17.59 -0.48 -15.11
CA LYS A 91 17.86 0.93 -14.91
C LYS A 91 16.55 1.69 -14.81
N LEU A 92 16.38 2.43 -13.73
CA LEU A 92 15.25 3.35 -13.52
C LEU A 92 15.78 4.79 -13.58
N GLU A 93 15.26 5.56 -14.53
CA GLU A 93 15.54 6.99 -14.70
C GLU A 93 14.36 7.81 -14.19
N TYR A 94 14.62 8.73 -13.27
CA TYR A 94 13.61 9.54 -12.60
C TYR A 94 13.66 10.94 -13.20
N LEU A 95 12.61 11.30 -13.92
CA LEU A 95 12.50 12.53 -14.68
C LEU A 95 11.67 13.57 -13.93
N ASN A 96 12.11 14.82 -14.00
CA ASN A 96 11.33 15.98 -13.55
C ASN A 96 10.41 16.50 -14.68
N LYS A 97 9.58 17.52 -14.37
CA LYS A 97 8.70 18.20 -15.35
C LYS A 97 9.39 18.64 -16.64
N ASN A 98 10.69 18.97 -16.58
CA ASN A 98 11.45 19.48 -17.70
C ASN A 98 12.11 18.37 -18.53
N GLY A 99 11.84 17.10 -18.21
CA GLY A 99 12.45 15.94 -18.88
C GLY A 99 13.91 15.70 -18.52
N ALA A 100 14.49 16.47 -17.59
CA ALA A 100 15.82 16.21 -17.08
C ALA A 100 15.76 15.02 -16.11
N SER A 101 16.80 14.18 -16.12
CA SER A 101 16.97 13.05 -15.20
C SER A 101 17.90 13.44 -14.05
N PRO A 102 17.40 14.03 -12.94
CA PRO A 102 18.23 14.34 -11.77
C PRO A 102 18.72 13.08 -11.04
N PHE A 103 18.07 11.94 -11.25
CA PHE A 103 18.35 10.73 -10.51
C PHE A 103 18.18 9.47 -11.36
N SER A 104 19.07 8.51 -11.18
CA SER A 104 18.92 7.16 -11.74
C SER A 104 19.35 6.10 -10.74
N SER A 105 18.73 4.94 -10.81
CA SER A 105 19.06 3.76 -10.01
C SER A 105 19.23 2.54 -10.90
N SER A 106 20.27 1.75 -10.63
CA SER A 106 20.49 0.46 -11.29
C SER A 106 20.34 -0.67 -10.29
N PHE A 107 19.53 -1.67 -10.64
CA PHE A 107 19.26 -2.84 -9.83
C PHE A 107 19.81 -4.10 -10.49
N PHE A 108 20.44 -4.94 -9.68
CA PHE A 108 20.85 -6.28 -10.09
C PHE A 108 19.63 -7.19 -10.35
N LEU A 109 19.86 -8.34 -11.00
CA LEU A 109 18.85 -9.39 -11.20
C LEU A 109 18.19 -9.86 -9.90
N ASN A 110 18.92 -9.81 -8.78
CA ASN A 110 18.41 -10.16 -7.45
C ASN A 110 17.57 -9.04 -6.80
N GLY A 111 17.34 -7.92 -7.50
CA GLY A 111 16.56 -6.78 -7.04
C GLY A 111 17.27 -5.84 -6.07
N LYS A 112 18.53 -6.10 -5.69
CA LYS A 112 19.30 -5.19 -4.84
C LYS A 112 19.80 -4.01 -5.66
N LEU A 113 19.74 -2.82 -5.07
CA LEU A 113 20.33 -1.61 -5.63
C LEU A 113 21.84 -1.80 -5.76
N GLN A 114 22.37 -1.60 -6.96
CA GLN A 114 23.81 -1.61 -7.21
C GLN A 114 24.37 -0.21 -6.97
N ASN A 115 23.90 0.74 -7.77
CA ASN A 115 24.40 2.10 -7.81
C ASN A 115 23.21 3.05 -7.97
N SER A 116 23.38 4.26 -7.46
CA SER A 116 22.44 5.35 -7.65
C SER A 116 23.22 6.62 -7.97
N SER A 117 22.87 7.30 -9.06
CA SER A 117 23.46 8.60 -9.39
C SER A 117 22.51 9.71 -8.94
N HIS A 118 23.03 10.69 -8.21
CA HIS A 118 22.26 11.86 -7.79
C HIS A 118 22.95 13.13 -8.27
N ASN A 119 22.21 13.96 -9.00
CA ASN A 119 22.57 15.37 -9.15
C ASN A 119 21.72 16.13 -8.12
N ASP A 120 22.35 16.96 -7.28
CA ASP A 120 21.79 17.67 -6.12
C ASP A 120 20.64 18.66 -6.43
N ASN A 121 20.07 18.61 -7.64
CA ASN A 121 18.87 19.37 -7.98
C ASN A 121 17.63 18.65 -7.45
N GLU A 122 17.05 19.26 -6.41
CA GLU A 122 15.83 18.93 -5.66
C GLU A 122 14.67 18.37 -6.51
N LEU A 123 14.70 17.07 -6.82
CA LEU A 123 13.46 16.37 -7.14
C LEU A 123 12.73 16.13 -5.81
N GLN A 124 11.81 17.02 -5.43
CA GLN A 124 10.94 16.77 -4.28
C GLN A 124 10.05 15.57 -4.60
N LEU A 125 10.50 14.39 -4.17
CA LEU A 125 9.72 13.18 -4.30
C LEU A 125 8.52 13.24 -3.35
N LYS A 126 7.31 13.09 -3.88
CA LYS A 126 6.13 12.83 -3.06
C LYS A 126 6.42 11.66 -2.11
N ALA A 127 5.98 11.76 -0.87
CA ALA A 127 6.16 10.70 0.11
C ALA A 127 5.21 9.53 -0.20
N ILE A 128 5.57 8.67 -1.17
CA ILE A 128 4.80 7.47 -1.52
C ILE A 128 5.30 6.29 -0.71
N ARG A 129 4.43 5.77 0.15
CA ARG A 129 4.73 4.73 1.12
C ARG A 129 3.87 3.50 0.89
N TYR A 130 4.52 2.37 0.60
CA TYR A 130 3.86 1.11 0.32
C TYR A 130 3.86 0.24 1.57
N TYR A 131 2.67 -0.14 2.04
CA TYR A 131 2.49 -0.95 3.24
C TYR A 131 1.87 -2.29 2.88
N LYS A 132 2.62 -3.35 3.22
CA LYS A 132 2.24 -4.73 3.03
C LYS A 132 2.46 -5.47 4.33
N TYR A 133 1.39 -6.01 4.90
CA TYR A 133 1.52 -6.78 6.12
C TYR A 133 2.30 -8.08 5.90
N LYS A 134 3.17 -8.41 6.85
CA LYS A 134 3.92 -9.66 6.92
C LYS A 134 3.86 -10.17 8.35
N GLU A 135 3.52 -11.45 8.51
CA GLU A 135 3.27 -12.04 9.82
C GLU A 135 4.54 -12.08 10.69
N ASP A 136 5.65 -12.53 10.10
CA ASP A 136 6.93 -12.69 10.77
C ASP A 136 7.89 -11.56 10.35
N ILE A 137 8.09 -10.63 11.27
CA ILE A 137 9.07 -9.55 11.16
C ILE A 137 9.99 -9.56 12.36
N ALA A 138 11.27 -9.30 12.12
CA ALA A 138 12.20 -8.96 13.17
C ALA A 138 12.11 -7.45 13.41
N PHE A 139 11.93 -7.05 14.66
CA PHE A 139 11.94 -5.62 14.99
C PHE A 139 13.36 -5.07 14.85
N VAL A 140 13.46 -3.95 14.15
CA VAL A 140 14.69 -3.22 13.90
C VAL A 140 14.43 -1.80 14.36
N ASN A 141 15.20 -1.37 15.35
CA ASN A 141 15.15 0.00 15.82
C ASN A 141 15.58 0.93 14.68
N ARG A 142 14.68 1.82 14.27
CA ARG A 142 14.91 2.82 13.24
C ARG A 142 14.37 4.17 13.71
N ASP A 143 15.18 5.21 13.55
CA ASP A 143 14.84 6.60 13.88
C ASP A 143 13.91 7.24 12.83
N TYR A 144 12.76 6.62 12.59
CA TYR A 144 11.70 7.21 11.78
C TYR A 144 10.53 7.64 12.67
N THR A 145 9.95 8.80 12.35
CA THR A 145 8.73 9.29 12.99
C THR A 145 7.47 8.57 12.53
N TYR A 146 7.61 7.67 11.55
CA TYR A 146 6.54 6.90 10.93
C TYR A 146 6.87 5.41 10.84
N LEU A 147 5.84 4.58 10.76
CA LEU A 147 6.01 3.14 10.60
C LEU A 147 6.78 2.85 9.30
N SER A 148 7.85 2.08 9.39
CA SER A 148 8.73 1.80 8.27
C SER A 148 8.01 0.97 7.20
N GLN A 149 8.18 1.35 5.94
CA GLN A 149 7.72 0.56 4.82
C GLN A 149 8.75 -0.50 4.43
N PRO A 150 8.34 -1.64 3.85
CA PRO A 150 6.95 -2.02 3.62
C PRO A 150 6.31 -2.80 4.76
N PHE A 151 7.11 -3.38 5.67
CA PHE A 151 6.66 -4.38 6.64
C PHE A 151 6.55 -3.88 8.10
N GLY A 152 6.94 -2.64 8.41
CA GLY A 152 6.77 -2.07 9.75
C GLY A 152 7.77 -2.58 10.80
N GLU A 153 9.00 -2.86 10.39
CA GLU A 153 10.06 -3.39 11.25
C GLU A 153 10.37 -2.51 12.48
N ASN A 154 10.03 -1.22 12.46
CA ASN A 154 10.26 -0.31 13.60
C ASN A 154 9.04 -0.13 14.52
N LEU A 155 8.06 -1.03 14.46
CA LEU A 155 6.82 -0.91 15.25
C LEU A 155 7.09 -0.75 16.75
N ASP A 156 8.09 -1.44 17.29
CA ASP A 156 8.53 -1.31 18.69
C ASP A 156 8.93 0.13 19.04
N SER A 157 9.72 0.76 18.16
CA SER A 157 10.20 2.14 18.29
C SER A 157 9.05 3.14 18.14
N ILE A 158 8.10 2.86 17.25
CA ILE A 158 6.87 3.65 17.11
C ILE A 158 6.02 3.57 18.38
N LEU A 159 5.83 2.38 18.95
CA LEU A 159 5.07 2.23 20.20
C LEU A 159 5.78 2.89 21.38
N GLN A 160 7.11 2.98 21.37
CA GLN A 160 7.86 3.71 22.39
C GLN A 160 7.70 5.23 22.25
N THR A 161 7.83 5.76 21.04
CA THR A 161 7.96 7.21 20.79
C THR A 161 6.62 7.90 20.52
N ASN A 162 5.65 7.21 19.93
CA ASN A 162 4.35 7.77 19.59
C ASN A 162 3.27 7.34 20.61
N LYS A 163 2.88 8.27 21.48
CA LYS A 163 1.89 8.02 22.54
C LYS A 163 0.50 7.71 22.00
N GLU A 164 0.09 8.34 20.91
CA GLU A 164 -1.25 8.16 20.33
C GLU A 164 -1.41 6.74 19.78
N VAL A 165 -0.45 6.30 18.96
CA VAL A 165 -0.42 4.93 18.43
C VAL A 165 -0.31 3.91 19.56
N ARG A 166 0.56 4.15 20.56
CA ARG A 166 0.66 3.27 21.72
C ARG A 166 -0.67 3.13 22.46
N ASN A 167 -1.44 4.21 22.61
CA ASN A 167 -2.74 4.16 23.27
C ASN A 167 -3.79 3.40 22.44
N LEU A 168 -3.80 3.59 21.12
CA LEU A 168 -4.67 2.84 20.21
C LEU A 168 -4.37 1.34 20.28
N VAL A 169 -3.09 0.97 20.16
CA VAL A 169 -2.65 -0.43 20.23
C VAL A 169 -2.89 -1.03 21.61
N SER A 170 -2.67 -0.27 22.69
CA SER A 170 -2.99 -0.71 24.05
C SER A 170 -4.49 -0.98 24.21
N SER A 171 -5.35 -0.16 23.60
CA SER A 171 -6.81 -0.34 23.65
C SER A 171 -7.25 -1.58 22.88
N LEU A 172 -6.67 -1.81 21.68
CA LEU A 172 -6.90 -3.01 20.88
C LEU A 172 -6.50 -4.28 21.65
N ILE A 173 -5.30 -4.31 22.24
CA ILE A 173 -4.82 -5.46 23.03
C ILE A 173 -5.67 -5.66 24.30
N LYS A 174 -6.11 -4.58 24.94
CA LYS A 174 -7.02 -4.64 26.09
C LYS A 174 -8.38 -5.23 25.74
N SER A 175 -8.89 -4.97 24.53
CA SER A 175 -10.18 -5.52 24.07
C SER A 175 -10.20 -7.05 24.03
N VAL A 176 -9.04 -7.70 23.89
CA VAL A 176 -8.88 -9.16 23.90
C VAL A 176 -8.38 -9.71 25.25
N GLY A 177 -8.39 -8.89 26.31
CA GLY A 177 -8.09 -9.32 27.69
C GLY A 177 -6.60 -9.29 28.09
N PHE A 178 -5.74 -8.68 27.28
CA PHE A 178 -4.30 -8.55 27.57
C PHE A 178 -3.90 -7.10 27.79
N LYS A 179 -2.68 -6.86 28.29
CA LYS A 179 -2.09 -5.53 28.39
C LYS A 179 -0.80 -5.49 27.57
N LEU A 180 -0.58 -4.38 26.84
CA LEU A 180 0.62 -4.14 26.04
C LEU A 180 1.82 -3.89 26.95
N VAL A 181 2.95 -4.52 26.65
CA VAL A 181 4.27 -4.21 27.21
C VAL A 181 5.22 -3.89 26.07
N VAL A 182 5.86 -2.73 26.15
CA VAL A 182 6.95 -2.34 25.26
C VAL A 182 8.23 -2.41 26.09
N LYS A 183 9.24 -3.13 25.61
CA LYS A 183 10.57 -3.24 26.23
C LYS A 183 11.62 -2.54 25.36
N PRO A 184 11.81 -1.22 25.51
CA PRO A 184 12.74 -0.43 24.70
C PRO A 184 14.16 -0.97 24.63
N ALA A 185 14.70 -1.44 25.76
CA ALA A 185 16.08 -1.92 25.82
C ALA A 185 16.29 -3.23 25.06
N GLU A 186 15.22 -3.99 24.81
CA GLU A 186 15.24 -5.29 24.16
C GLU A 186 14.73 -5.24 22.71
N ASN A 187 14.24 -4.08 22.24
CA ASN A 187 13.50 -3.92 20.98
C ASN A 187 12.37 -4.97 20.85
N GLN A 188 11.64 -5.20 21.94
CA GLN A 188 10.61 -6.23 22.03
C GLN A 188 9.26 -5.67 22.43
N ILE A 189 8.24 -6.28 21.85
CA ILE A 189 6.84 -6.09 22.23
C ILE A 189 6.35 -7.41 22.83
N GLU A 190 5.67 -7.30 23.98
CA GLU A 190 5.03 -8.40 24.66
C GLU A 190 3.59 -8.02 25.00
N ILE A 191 2.79 -9.03 25.29
CA ILE A 191 1.50 -8.85 25.95
C ILE A 191 1.49 -9.67 27.22
N TYR A 192 0.84 -9.17 28.26
CA TYR A 192 0.68 -9.93 29.49
C TYR A 192 -0.76 -10.01 29.94
N LYS A 193 -1.04 -11.05 30.73
CA LYS A 193 -2.24 -11.18 31.54
C LYS A 193 -1.85 -11.48 32.98
N GLU A 194 -2.68 -11.01 33.90
CA GLU A 194 -2.59 -11.30 35.33
C GLU A 194 -3.64 -12.37 35.64
N SER A 195 -3.25 -13.45 36.32
CA SER A 195 -4.16 -14.47 36.83
C SER A 195 -3.71 -14.84 38.24
N ASP A 196 -4.57 -14.62 39.22
CA ASP A 196 -4.25 -14.73 40.65
C ASP A 196 -3.00 -13.89 41.01
N GLU A 197 -1.94 -14.53 41.50
CA GLU A 197 -0.66 -13.90 41.86
C GLU A 197 0.40 -14.07 40.76
N ILE A 198 0.04 -14.59 39.58
CA ILE A 198 0.97 -14.92 38.49
C ILE A 198 0.75 -14.00 37.28
N THR A 199 1.83 -13.39 36.81
CA THR A 199 1.87 -12.65 35.55
C THR A 199 2.43 -13.54 34.45
N TYR A 200 1.64 -13.75 33.41
CA TYR A 200 2.08 -14.47 32.21
C TYR A 200 2.40 -13.46 31.12
N SER A 201 3.67 -13.38 30.72
CA SER A 201 4.08 -12.60 29.55
C SER A 201 4.19 -13.50 28.32
N LEU A 202 3.72 -13.00 27.19
CA LEU A 202 3.72 -13.68 25.89
C LEU A 202 4.37 -12.77 24.84
N PRO A 203 5.26 -13.32 23.98
CA PRO A 203 5.84 -12.56 22.87
C PRO A 203 4.77 -12.07 21.89
N TYR A 204 4.99 -10.90 21.27
CA TYR A 204 4.10 -10.36 20.24
C TYR A 204 3.84 -11.31 19.08
N SER A 205 4.82 -12.15 18.73
CA SER A 205 4.70 -13.17 17.67
C SER A 205 3.56 -14.18 17.92
N THR A 206 3.18 -14.39 19.18
CA THR A 206 2.12 -15.33 19.58
C THR A 206 0.70 -14.76 19.44
N ILE A 207 0.58 -13.48 19.11
CA ILE A 207 -0.71 -12.82 18.87
C ILE A 207 -1.29 -13.26 17.53
N SER A 208 -2.62 -13.29 17.42
CA SER A 208 -3.31 -13.63 16.18
C SER A 208 -2.96 -12.71 15.01
N ASP A 209 -2.96 -13.28 13.80
CA ASP A 209 -2.69 -12.54 12.56
C ASP A 209 -3.58 -11.30 12.41
N THR A 210 -4.88 -11.46 12.65
CA THR A 210 -5.86 -10.36 12.62
C THR A 210 -5.42 -9.18 13.48
N LEU A 211 -5.01 -9.43 14.74
CA LEU A 211 -4.66 -8.35 15.65
C LEU A 211 -3.32 -7.72 15.26
N LYS A 212 -2.31 -8.53 14.88
CA LYS A 212 -1.03 -8.02 14.36
C LYS A 212 -1.22 -7.13 13.12
N ARG A 213 -2.09 -7.54 12.19
CA ARG A 213 -2.42 -6.79 10.97
C ARG A 213 -3.11 -5.47 11.25
N ILE A 214 -4.09 -5.45 12.15
CA ILE A 214 -4.80 -4.22 12.51
C ILE A 214 -3.88 -3.26 13.23
N ILE A 215 -3.01 -3.75 14.12
CA ILE A 215 -1.96 -2.95 14.74
C ILE A 215 -1.03 -2.34 13.68
N PHE A 216 -0.58 -3.14 12.72
CA PHE A 216 0.30 -2.69 11.63
C PHE A 216 -0.34 -1.58 10.79
N TYR A 217 -1.55 -1.77 10.26
CA TYR A 217 -2.19 -0.75 9.42
C TYR A 217 -2.66 0.47 10.23
N THR A 218 -3.06 0.30 11.49
CA THR A 218 -3.33 1.44 12.39
C THR A 218 -2.07 2.28 12.57
N ALA A 219 -0.94 1.66 12.91
CA ALA A 219 0.32 2.37 13.04
C ALA A 219 0.76 3.02 11.71
N ALA A 220 0.54 2.36 10.56
CA ALA A 220 0.82 2.94 9.25
C ALA A 220 0.00 4.22 9.03
N ILE A 221 -1.32 4.18 9.21
CA ILE A 221 -2.19 5.35 8.96
C ILE A 221 -1.85 6.50 9.93
N GLU A 222 -1.82 6.21 11.23
CA GLU A 222 -1.74 7.24 12.27
C GLU A 222 -0.39 7.97 12.30
N THR A 223 0.70 7.28 11.95
CA THR A 223 2.05 7.87 11.98
C THR A 223 2.44 8.61 10.70
N ASN A 224 1.67 8.43 9.63
CA ASN A 224 1.89 9.12 8.37
C ASN A 224 1.14 10.46 8.34
N LYS A 225 1.77 11.48 7.78
CA LYS A 225 1.15 12.79 7.49
C LYS A 225 1.64 13.29 6.14
N ASP A 226 0.75 13.94 5.39
CA ASP A 226 1.01 14.49 4.05
C ASP A 226 1.64 13.49 3.07
N ALA A 227 1.28 12.20 3.19
CA ALA A 227 1.85 11.11 2.42
C ALA A 227 0.81 10.43 1.50
N VAL A 228 1.31 9.69 0.52
CA VAL A 228 0.51 8.79 -0.31
C VAL A 228 0.72 7.37 0.21
N LEU A 229 -0.31 6.76 0.77
CA LEU A 229 -0.27 5.41 1.33
C LEU A 229 -0.85 4.40 0.35
N LEU A 230 -0.04 3.42 -0.02
CA LEU A 230 -0.43 2.30 -0.86
C LEU A 230 -0.68 1.09 0.06
N LEU A 231 -1.93 0.66 0.19
CA LEU A 231 -2.35 -0.39 1.11
C LEU A 231 -2.78 -1.63 0.32
N GLU A 232 -2.03 -2.73 0.44
CA GLU A 232 -2.38 -4.01 -0.19
C GLU A 232 -3.18 -4.88 0.78
N GLU A 233 -4.47 -5.07 0.51
CA GLU A 233 -5.41 -5.91 1.28
C GLU A 233 -5.32 -5.70 2.81
N PRO A 234 -5.50 -4.44 3.28
CA PRO A 234 -5.36 -4.10 4.70
C PRO A 234 -6.29 -4.90 5.62
N GLU A 235 -7.37 -5.44 5.07
CA GLU A 235 -8.42 -6.17 5.76
C GLU A 235 -8.37 -7.70 5.64
N ALA A 236 -7.41 -8.25 4.88
CA ALA A 236 -7.32 -9.71 4.70
C ALA A 236 -7.20 -10.44 6.04
N HIS A 237 -7.90 -11.56 6.20
CA HIS A 237 -7.94 -12.34 7.45
C HIS A 237 -8.37 -11.55 8.69
N THR A 238 -9.12 -10.45 8.53
CA THR A 238 -9.65 -9.67 9.65
C THR A 238 -11.15 -9.91 9.86
N PHE A 239 -11.59 -9.86 11.13
CA PHE A 239 -13.00 -9.94 11.48
C PHE A 239 -13.71 -8.63 11.11
N PRO A 240 -14.98 -8.64 10.63
CA PRO A 240 -15.65 -7.46 10.07
C PRO A 240 -15.64 -6.22 10.96
N PHE A 241 -15.70 -6.39 12.28
CA PHE A 241 -15.58 -5.29 13.24
C PHE A 241 -14.27 -4.49 13.04
N TYR A 242 -13.14 -5.17 12.92
CA TYR A 242 -11.85 -4.51 12.75
C TYR A 242 -11.67 -3.93 11.35
N THR A 243 -12.24 -4.59 10.33
CA THR A 243 -12.28 -4.04 8.97
C THR A 243 -12.98 -2.67 8.95
N LYS A 244 -14.12 -2.56 9.65
CA LYS A 244 -14.87 -1.32 9.76
C LYS A 244 -14.09 -0.24 10.53
N ASP A 245 -13.49 -0.59 11.67
CA ASP A 245 -12.64 0.34 12.44
C ASP A 245 -11.49 0.89 11.57
N LEU A 246 -10.83 0.01 10.82
CA LEU A 246 -9.74 0.41 9.92
C LEU A 246 -10.23 1.32 8.77
N ALA A 247 -11.38 1.00 8.18
CA ALA A 247 -12.00 1.85 7.17
C ALA A 247 -12.37 3.22 7.74
N GLU A 248 -12.93 3.29 8.95
CA GLU A 248 -13.24 4.56 9.62
C GLU A 248 -12.00 5.42 9.84
N LYS A 249 -10.86 4.83 10.21
CA LYS A 249 -9.57 5.53 10.31
C LYS A 249 -9.14 6.15 8.99
N ILE A 250 -9.31 5.44 7.87
CA ILE A 250 -9.00 5.94 6.53
C ILE A 250 -9.93 7.10 6.15
N VAL A 251 -11.23 6.99 6.48
CA VAL A 251 -12.24 8.01 6.18
C VAL A 251 -11.95 9.32 6.90
N ILE A 252 -11.62 9.27 8.19
CA ILE A 252 -11.39 10.46 9.02
C ILE A 252 -10.01 11.11 8.80
N ASP A 253 -9.04 10.40 8.21
CA ASP A 253 -7.71 10.96 7.96
C ASP A 253 -7.80 12.11 6.95
N GLU A 254 -7.41 13.32 7.33
CA GLU A 254 -7.49 14.52 6.49
C GLU A 254 -6.22 14.80 5.68
N THR A 255 -5.11 14.16 6.03
CA THR A 255 -3.75 14.54 5.60
C THR A 255 -3.20 13.65 4.49
N ASN A 256 -3.53 12.36 4.54
CA ASN A 256 -2.98 11.35 3.66
C ASN A 256 -3.88 11.11 2.44
N GLN A 257 -3.27 10.61 1.37
CA GLN A 257 -3.96 10.07 0.21
C GLN A 257 -3.81 8.55 0.20
N PHE A 258 -4.87 7.84 -0.17
CA PHE A 258 -4.92 6.38 -0.10
C PHE A 258 -5.10 5.75 -1.48
N PHE A 259 -4.33 4.71 -1.75
CA PHE A 259 -4.53 3.78 -2.87
C PHE A 259 -4.65 2.39 -2.26
N ILE A 260 -5.85 1.81 -2.32
CA ILE A 260 -6.20 0.61 -1.58
C ILE A 260 -6.65 -0.46 -2.56
N VAL A 261 -5.98 -1.60 -2.53
CA VAL A 261 -6.45 -2.82 -3.19
C VAL A 261 -7.21 -3.63 -2.16
N THR A 262 -8.47 -3.94 -2.46
CA THR A 262 -9.34 -4.69 -1.55
C THR A 262 -10.29 -5.59 -2.34
N HIS A 263 -10.69 -6.69 -1.72
CA HIS A 263 -11.75 -7.58 -2.18
C HIS A 263 -12.87 -7.72 -1.13
N ASN A 264 -12.89 -6.82 -0.13
CA ASN A 264 -13.73 -6.95 1.03
C ASN A 264 -14.90 -5.98 1.00
N PRO A 265 -16.15 -6.49 1.10
CA PRO A 265 -17.33 -5.65 1.04
C PRO A 265 -17.47 -4.70 2.23
N TYR A 266 -17.10 -5.10 3.43
CA TYR A 266 -17.24 -4.24 4.61
C TYR A 266 -16.32 -3.01 4.56
N LEU A 267 -15.11 -3.15 4.02
CA LEU A 267 -14.20 -2.03 3.81
C LEU A 267 -14.76 -1.08 2.75
N LEU A 268 -15.21 -1.65 1.63
CA LEU A 268 -15.80 -0.90 0.53
C LEU A 268 -17.03 -0.10 0.98
N GLU A 269 -18.02 -0.77 1.58
CA GLU A 269 -19.27 -0.18 2.05
C GLU A 269 -18.99 0.98 3.01
N THR A 270 -18.15 0.76 4.02
CA THR A 270 -17.83 1.79 5.01
C THR A 270 -17.21 3.04 4.38
N ILE A 271 -16.33 2.86 3.37
CA ILE A 271 -15.69 3.98 2.68
C ILE A 271 -16.68 4.69 1.76
N VAL A 272 -17.43 3.94 0.95
CA VAL A 272 -18.34 4.51 -0.05
C VAL A 272 -19.51 5.25 0.62
N GLU A 273 -20.02 4.76 1.76
CA GLU A 273 -21.09 5.40 2.51
C GLU A 273 -20.66 6.74 3.16
N LYS A 274 -19.39 6.84 3.59
CA LYS A 274 -18.93 7.95 4.43
C LYS A 274 -18.08 8.98 3.70
N VAL A 275 -17.49 8.64 2.56
CA VAL A 275 -16.60 9.54 1.81
C VAL A 275 -17.37 10.25 0.70
N PRO A 276 -17.34 11.59 0.65
CA PRO A 276 -17.94 12.32 -0.46
C PRO A 276 -17.38 11.89 -1.82
N THR A 277 -18.24 11.81 -2.85
CA THR A 277 -17.88 11.42 -4.23
C THR A 277 -16.73 12.25 -4.81
N ALA A 278 -16.62 13.53 -4.44
CA ALA A 278 -15.50 14.40 -4.83
C ALA A 278 -14.13 13.92 -4.33
N ASN A 279 -14.09 13.15 -3.23
CA ASN A 279 -12.87 12.65 -2.59
C ASN A 279 -12.62 11.16 -2.82
N LEU A 280 -13.58 10.44 -3.42
CA LEU A 280 -13.55 9.00 -3.63
C LEU A 280 -13.46 8.65 -5.11
N GLN A 281 -12.45 7.86 -5.47
CA GLN A 281 -12.34 7.20 -6.77
C GLN A 281 -12.47 5.70 -6.58
N VAL A 282 -13.46 5.09 -7.21
CA VAL A 282 -13.60 3.62 -7.27
C VAL A 282 -13.19 3.17 -8.66
N ASN A 283 -12.35 2.15 -8.73
CA ASN A 283 -11.83 1.60 -9.97
C ASN A 283 -12.13 0.10 -10.01
N ILE A 284 -12.86 -0.34 -11.03
CA ILE A 284 -13.13 -1.76 -11.29
C ILE A 284 -12.01 -2.30 -12.18
N CYS A 285 -11.38 -3.40 -11.76
CA CYS A 285 -10.26 -4.01 -12.46
C CYS A 285 -10.63 -5.44 -12.89
N TRP A 286 -10.30 -5.79 -14.14
CA TRP A 286 -10.45 -7.14 -14.65
C TRP A 286 -9.31 -7.48 -15.62
N LEU A 287 -9.18 -8.76 -15.95
CA LEU A 287 -8.20 -9.23 -16.91
C LEU A 287 -8.89 -9.50 -18.25
N LYS A 288 -8.39 -8.91 -19.33
CA LYS A 288 -8.83 -9.19 -20.70
C LYS A 288 -7.62 -9.37 -21.59
N ASP A 289 -7.52 -10.51 -22.28
CA ASP A 289 -6.38 -10.83 -23.15
C ASP A 289 -5.01 -10.69 -22.45
N TYR A 290 -4.93 -11.15 -21.18
CA TYR A 290 -3.77 -11.01 -20.29
C TYR A 290 -3.37 -9.57 -19.93
N GLU A 291 -4.16 -8.57 -20.33
CA GLU A 291 -4.01 -7.17 -19.97
C GLU A 291 -4.95 -6.83 -18.80
N THR A 292 -4.42 -6.18 -17.77
CA THR A 292 -5.23 -5.58 -16.71
C THR A 292 -5.94 -4.35 -17.26
N LYS A 293 -7.27 -4.41 -17.29
CA LYS A 293 -8.13 -3.26 -17.59
C LYS A 293 -8.58 -2.62 -16.29
N VAL A 294 -8.68 -1.28 -16.31
CA VAL A 294 -9.13 -0.48 -15.18
C VAL A 294 -10.22 0.46 -15.67
N TYR A 295 -11.39 0.38 -15.07
CA TYR A 295 -12.52 1.27 -15.32
C TYR A 295 -12.76 2.16 -14.11
N PRO A 296 -12.41 3.46 -14.17
CA PRO A 296 -12.74 4.41 -13.13
C PRO A 296 -14.24 4.73 -13.20
N LEU A 297 -14.93 4.61 -12.06
CA LEU A 297 -16.32 5.09 -11.98
C LEU A 297 -16.33 6.60 -11.96
N GLU A 298 -17.02 7.20 -12.93
CA GLU A 298 -17.06 8.65 -13.13
C GLU A 298 -18.39 9.25 -12.68
N LYS A 299 -19.49 8.49 -12.78
CA LYS A 299 -20.83 9.00 -12.47
C LYS A 299 -21.21 8.69 -11.03
N GLU A 300 -21.84 9.67 -10.37
CA GLU A 300 -22.38 9.46 -9.01
C GLU A 300 -23.40 8.31 -8.98
N SER A 301 -24.18 8.12 -10.04
CA SER A 301 -25.13 7.00 -10.16
C SER A 301 -24.46 5.63 -10.07
N GLU A 302 -23.23 5.48 -10.56
CA GLU A 302 -22.48 4.21 -10.50
C GLU A 302 -21.99 3.95 -9.08
N ILE A 303 -21.61 5.00 -8.35
CA ILE A 303 -21.25 4.90 -6.94
C ILE A 303 -22.49 4.54 -6.10
N THR A 304 -23.64 5.14 -6.39
CA THR A 304 -24.92 4.76 -5.75
C THR A 304 -25.30 3.31 -6.07
N GLU A 305 -25.11 2.86 -7.31
CA GLU A 305 -25.32 1.47 -7.71
C GLU A 305 -24.44 0.51 -6.87
N ILE A 306 -23.17 0.86 -6.59
CA ILE A 306 -22.32 0.09 -5.67
C ILE A 306 -22.89 0.05 -4.25
N ILE A 307 -23.37 1.18 -3.72
CA ILE A 307 -23.97 1.24 -2.38
C ILE A 307 -25.20 0.32 -2.32
N ASP A 308 -26.07 0.41 -3.32
CA ASP A 308 -27.31 -0.37 -3.39
C ASP A 308 -27.03 -1.86 -3.56
N MET A 309 -25.99 -2.21 -4.33
CA MET A 309 -25.56 -3.60 -4.50
C MET A 309 -24.88 -4.17 -3.25
N SER A 310 -24.31 -3.33 -2.37
CA SER A 310 -23.61 -3.77 -1.16
C SER A 310 -22.62 -4.90 -1.49
N SER A 311 -22.58 -5.98 -0.71
CA SER A 311 -21.72 -7.15 -0.92
C SER A 311 -21.95 -7.88 -2.24
N SER A 312 -23.08 -7.67 -2.93
CA SER A 312 -23.36 -8.32 -4.21
C SER A 312 -22.51 -7.79 -5.36
N ILE A 313 -21.85 -6.63 -5.21
CA ILE A 313 -20.97 -6.05 -6.22
C ILE A 313 -19.83 -7.00 -6.63
N PHE A 314 -19.29 -7.75 -5.67
CA PHE A 314 -18.18 -8.68 -5.91
C PHE A 314 -18.60 -9.91 -6.74
N PHE A 315 -19.90 -10.15 -6.90
CA PHE A 315 -20.44 -11.23 -7.72
C PHE A 315 -20.93 -10.75 -9.09
N ASN A 316 -20.95 -9.44 -9.33
CA ASN A 316 -21.57 -8.83 -10.51
C ASN A 316 -20.64 -7.79 -11.17
N PHE A 317 -19.32 -7.97 -11.10
CA PHE A 317 -18.39 -7.05 -11.78
C PHE A 317 -18.66 -6.96 -13.29
N ASP A 318 -19.17 -8.04 -13.90
CA ASP A 318 -19.51 -8.11 -15.32
C ASP A 318 -20.50 -7.01 -15.75
N SER A 319 -21.43 -6.59 -14.88
CA SER A 319 -22.39 -5.54 -15.21
C SER A 319 -21.75 -4.17 -15.45
N PHE A 320 -20.54 -3.96 -14.92
CA PHE A 320 -19.73 -2.75 -15.15
C PHE A 320 -18.73 -2.92 -16.29
N ILE A 321 -18.36 -4.17 -16.64
CA ILE A 321 -17.38 -4.48 -17.69
C ILE A 321 -18.02 -4.42 -19.09
N GLU A 322 -19.32 -4.72 -19.19
CA GLU A 322 -20.07 -4.78 -20.47
C GLU A 322 -20.68 -3.44 -20.93
N ARG A 323 -20.48 -2.33 -20.19
CA ARG A 323 -20.99 -0.98 -20.53
C ARG A 323 -20.04 -0.19 -21.44
#